data_AF-A0A7R7ZP47-F1
#
_entry.id   AF-A0A7R7ZP47-F1
#
_cell.length_a   1.000
_cell.length_b   1.000
_cell.length_c   1.000
_cell.angle_alpha   90.00
_cell.angle_beta   90.00
_cell.angle_gamma   90.00
#
_symmetry.space_group_name_H-M   'P 1'
#
loop_
_entity.id
_entity.type
_entity.pdbx_description
1 polymer ?
#
loop_
_entity_poly.entity_id
_entity_poly.type
_entity_poly.pdbx_seq_one_letter_code
_entity_poly.pdbx_strand_id
1 'polypeptide(L)'
;MSYQKLRQDFTIHPIPEIDDDLETTATKLKDLASVVQKGNSLALWTGLKAATPQPRSDAETNARMQMTPSERQAYDAWKEGKYQIPEFEWTGNVAVVPNGVQSLKKFEKRAVAMDIIWGWRPLSQPEREEDKEDSSGVSARATPENASWLTFNMPATLPLIQAVVRVLNAEKQAQQNPHAGLSEMEVVEMETARKIVATAERNRSRELERIRLLTRSISQNTEVMKARIQSLEKLLQSSSPSQSLQSSPSPSTLETTVPRGEKRKQRESN
;
A
#
# COMPACT_ATOMS: atom_id res chain seq x y z
N MET A 1 8.79 22.28 26.50
CA MET A 1 8.93 20.97 27.19
C MET A 1 10.41 20.72 27.46
N SER A 2 10.83 20.52 28.71
CA SER A 2 12.24 20.32 29.07
C SER A 2 12.76 18.96 28.58
N TYR A 3 13.94 18.91 27.96
CA TYR A 3 14.62 17.69 27.50
C TYR A 3 14.84 16.64 28.60
N GLN A 4 14.85 17.06 29.88
CA GLN A 4 14.95 16.15 31.02
C GLN A 4 13.68 15.31 31.21
N LYS A 5 12.51 15.83 30.85
CA LYS A 5 11.23 15.12 30.96
C LYS A 5 11.08 14.04 29.88
N LEU A 6 11.57 14.31 28.66
CA LEU A 6 11.63 13.32 27.58
C LEU A 6 12.57 12.14 27.89
N ARG A 7 13.67 12.37 28.62
CA ARG A 7 14.62 11.30 28.96
C ARG A 7 14.14 10.37 30.07
N GLN A 8 13.29 10.84 30.99
CA GLN A 8 12.79 10.01 32.09
C GLN A 8 11.60 9.12 31.68
N ASP A 9 10.84 9.49 30.65
CA ASP A 9 9.62 8.77 30.23
C ASP A 9 9.82 7.89 28.98
N PHE A 10 11.02 7.87 28.37
CA PHE A 10 11.26 7.13 27.14
C PHE A 10 11.34 5.62 27.42
N THR A 11 10.22 4.94 27.24
CA THR A 11 10.09 3.49 27.35
C THR A 11 9.80 2.93 25.96
N ILE A 12 10.53 1.88 25.55
CA ILE A 12 10.26 1.22 24.26
C ILE A 12 8.95 0.45 24.40
N HIS A 13 7.95 0.83 23.63
CA HIS A 13 6.63 0.22 23.65
C HIS A 13 6.62 -1.08 22.84
N PRO A 14 5.97 -2.15 23.34
CA PRO A 14 5.82 -3.39 22.59
C PRO A 14 4.93 -3.18 21.37
N ILE A 15 5.26 -3.90 20.30
CA ILE A 15 4.50 -3.91 19.04
C ILE A 15 3.57 -5.14 19.04
N PRO A 16 2.37 -5.07 18.45
CA PRO A 16 1.57 -6.25 18.19
C PRO A 16 2.36 -7.30 17.40
N GLU A 17 2.33 -8.53 17.89
CA GLU A 17 2.92 -9.70 17.23
C GLU A 17 1.81 -10.53 16.59
N ILE A 18 2.18 -11.33 15.59
CA ILE A 18 1.20 -12.08 14.79
C ILE A 18 0.38 -13.04 15.67
N ASP A 19 0.91 -13.51 16.80
CA ASP A 19 0.24 -14.51 17.65
C ASP A 19 -0.48 -13.91 18.87
N ASP A 20 -0.51 -12.59 19.01
CA ASP A 20 -1.26 -11.93 20.08
C ASP A 20 -2.77 -12.18 19.95
N ASP A 21 -3.45 -12.38 21.09
CA ASP A 21 -4.92 -12.41 21.15
C ASP A 21 -5.52 -11.00 21.04
N LEU A 22 -6.86 -10.91 21.05
CA LEU A 22 -7.56 -9.62 20.94
C LEU A 22 -7.23 -8.66 22.07
N GLU A 23 -7.14 -9.16 23.31
CA GLU A 23 -6.93 -8.33 24.49
C GLU A 23 -5.51 -7.76 24.52
N THR A 24 -4.52 -8.61 24.22
CA THR A 24 -3.11 -8.24 24.11
C THR A 24 -2.91 -7.27 22.95
N THR A 25 -3.48 -7.56 21.77
CA THR A 25 -3.42 -6.67 20.61
C THR A 25 -4.04 -5.30 20.92
N ALA A 26 -5.21 -5.28 21.57
CA ALA A 26 -5.90 -4.05 21.94
C ALA A 26 -5.10 -3.22 22.96
N THR A 27 -4.50 -3.87 23.96
CA THR A 27 -3.68 -3.21 24.98
C THR A 27 -2.44 -2.57 24.34
N LYS A 28 -1.69 -3.33 23.53
CA LYS A 28 -0.52 -2.81 22.80
C LYS A 28 -0.87 -1.65 21.87
N LEU A 29 -1.98 -1.75 21.13
CA LEU A 29 -2.45 -0.66 20.26
C LEU A 29 -2.86 0.59 21.05
N LYS A 30 -3.51 0.43 22.20
CA LYS A 30 -3.90 1.56 23.05
C LYS A 30 -2.67 2.32 23.54
N ASP A 31 -1.63 1.61 23.96
CA ASP A 31 -0.40 2.22 24.42
C ASP A 31 0.30 2.98 23.27
N LEU A 32 0.41 2.37 22.08
CA LEU A 32 0.96 3.01 20.88
C LEU A 32 0.13 4.22 20.42
N ALA A 33 -1.19 4.15 20.49
CA ALA A 33 -2.06 5.28 20.19
C ALA A 33 -1.83 6.45 21.15
N SER A 34 -1.55 6.18 22.43
CA SER A 34 -1.22 7.22 23.41
C SER A 34 0.11 7.92 23.09
N VAL A 35 1.08 7.21 22.51
CA VAL A 35 2.35 7.77 22.03
C VAL A 35 2.08 8.77 20.89
N VAL A 36 1.28 8.37 19.90
CA VAL A 36 0.91 9.23 18.76
C VAL A 36 0.14 10.47 19.22
N GLN A 37 -0.84 10.31 20.12
CA GLN A 37 -1.63 11.42 20.64
C GLN A 37 -0.80 12.48 21.38
N LYS A 38 0.33 12.07 21.99
CA LYS A 38 1.30 12.98 22.61
C LYS A 38 2.20 13.69 21.60
N GLY A 39 2.04 13.43 20.30
CA GLY A 39 2.85 13.99 19.22
C GLY A 39 4.23 13.32 19.08
N ASN A 40 4.40 12.11 19.62
CA ASN A 40 5.66 11.38 19.56
C ASN A 40 5.71 10.45 18.34
N SER A 41 6.93 10.20 17.83
CA SER A 41 7.18 9.24 16.75
C SER A 41 7.09 7.79 17.25
N LEU A 42 6.20 7.00 16.66
CA LEU A 42 6.11 5.54 16.86
C LEU A 42 7.41 4.83 16.52
N ALA A 43 8.09 5.20 15.44
CA ALA A 43 9.35 4.59 15.02
C ALA A 43 10.40 4.66 16.13
N LEU A 44 10.57 5.83 16.74
CA LEU A 44 11.49 6.01 17.86
C LEU A 44 11.01 5.24 19.11
N TRP A 45 9.74 5.39 19.47
CA TRP A 45 9.18 4.81 20.69
C TRP A 45 8.96 3.29 20.63
N THR A 46 9.09 2.69 19.45
CA THR A 46 9.14 1.22 19.27
C THR A 46 10.55 0.70 19.00
N GLY A 47 11.56 1.57 19.07
CA GLY A 47 12.97 1.23 18.90
C GLY A 47 13.31 0.76 17.48
N LEU A 48 12.60 1.26 16.45
CA LEU A 48 12.80 0.89 15.04
C LEU A 48 12.62 -0.62 14.75
N LYS A 49 11.94 -1.34 15.65
CA LYS A 49 11.71 -2.80 15.51
C LYS A 49 10.74 -3.13 14.37
N ALA A 50 9.85 -2.21 14.02
CA ALA A 50 8.90 -2.42 12.93
C ALA A 50 9.51 -2.14 11.55
N ALA A 51 10.25 -1.05 11.41
CA ALA A 51 10.87 -0.61 10.18
C ALA A 51 12.33 -0.21 10.44
N THR A 52 13.25 -0.85 9.73
CA THR A 52 14.65 -0.43 9.72
C THR A 52 14.79 0.72 8.73
N PRO A 53 15.41 1.85 9.10
CA PRO A 53 15.75 2.90 8.15
C PRO A 53 16.57 2.29 7.02
N GLN A 54 15.97 2.21 5.83
CA GLN A 54 16.74 1.95 4.63
C GLN A 54 17.23 3.30 4.13
N PRO A 55 18.56 3.48 3.96
CA PRO A 55 19.07 4.72 3.43
C PRO A 55 18.38 4.96 2.10
N ARG A 56 17.78 6.14 1.96
CA ARG A 56 17.13 6.56 0.72
C ARG A 56 18.18 6.51 -0.37
N SER A 57 18.19 5.43 -1.15
CA SER A 57 19.08 5.32 -2.29
C SER A 57 18.72 6.46 -3.23
N ASP A 58 19.70 7.31 -3.55
CA ASP A 58 19.49 8.34 -4.55
C ASP A 58 19.11 7.70 -5.89
N ALA A 59 18.45 8.47 -6.74
CA ALA A 59 17.98 7.98 -8.04
C ALA A 59 19.14 7.43 -8.89
N GLU A 60 20.32 8.04 -8.77
CA GLU A 60 21.54 7.61 -9.45
C GLU A 60 22.03 6.24 -8.97
N THR A 61 22.05 5.97 -7.66
CA THR A 61 22.42 4.65 -7.11
C THR A 61 21.41 3.59 -7.51
N ASN A 62 20.11 3.90 -7.48
CA ASN A 62 19.06 3.00 -7.96
C ASN A 62 19.21 2.67 -9.44
N ALA A 63 19.49 3.68 -10.27
CA ALA A 63 19.75 3.49 -11.69
C ALA A 63 21.00 2.63 -11.92
N ARG A 64 22.10 2.91 -11.18
CA ARG A 64 23.36 2.15 -11.26
C ARG A 64 23.16 0.67 -10.96
N MET A 65 22.32 0.29 -9.99
CA MET A 65 22.01 -1.11 -9.69
C MET A 65 21.39 -1.86 -10.88
N GLN A 66 20.64 -1.16 -11.73
CA GLN A 66 19.95 -1.71 -12.90
C GLN A 66 20.74 -1.57 -14.21
N MET A 67 21.93 -0.95 -14.17
CA MET A 67 22.80 -0.81 -15.33
C MET A 67 23.55 -2.10 -15.61
N THR A 68 23.76 -2.39 -16.88
CA THR A 68 24.74 -3.39 -17.32
C THR A 68 26.18 -2.90 -17.02
N PRO A 69 27.18 -3.80 -16.97
CA PRO A 69 28.57 -3.41 -16.73
C PRO A 69 29.09 -2.35 -17.73
N SER A 70 28.74 -2.48 -19.01
CA SER A 70 29.12 -1.52 -20.06
C SER A 70 28.45 -0.15 -19.91
N GLU A 71 27.17 -0.13 -19.52
CA GLU A 71 26.45 1.13 -19.24
C GLU A 71 27.09 1.85 -18.05
N ARG A 72 27.42 1.12 -16.97
CA ARG A 72 28.04 1.69 -15.77
C ARG A 72 29.43 2.24 -16.05
N GLN A 73 30.27 1.48 -16.74
CA GLN A 73 31.63 1.92 -17.10
C GLN A 73 31.61 3.19 -17.96
N ALA A 74 30.73 3.25 -18.96
CA ALA A 74 30.63 4.42 -19.83
C ALA A 74 30.12 5.65 -19.07
N TYR A 75 29.13 5.47 -18.19
CA TYR A 75 28.58 6.53 -17.36
C TYR A 75 29.60 7.09 -16.35
N ASP A 76 30.34 6.22 -15.67
CA ASP A 76 31.37 6.63 -14.71
C ASP A 76 32.51 7.39 -15.41
N ALA A 77 32.98 6.89 -16.56
CA ALA A 77 33.97 7.58 -17.37
C ALA A 77 33.48 8.97 -17.84
N TRP A 78 32.19 9.09 -18.19
CA TRP A 78 31.60 10.37 -18.61
C TRP A 78 31.49 11.36 -17.44
N LYS A 79 31.03 10.92 -16.27
CA LYS A 79 30.98 11.76 -15.06
C LYS A 79 32.35 12.23 -14.60
N GLU A 80 33.39 11.41 -14.78
CA GLU A 80 34.79 11.76 -14.47
C GLU A 80 35.46 12.62 -15.55
N GLY A 81 34.77 12.94 -16.66
CA GLY A 81 35.32 13.69 -17.78
C GLY A 81 36.37 12.92 -18.60
N LYS A 82 36.48 11.60 -18.41
CA LYS A 82 37.40 10.70 -19.11
C LYS A 82 36.80 10.10 -20.37
N TYR A 83 35.48 10.17 -20.54
CA TYR A 83 34.79 9.72 -21.74
C TYR A 83 34.92 10.76 -22.85
N GLN A 84 35.53 10.37 -23.96
CA GLN A 84 35.59 11.21 -25.15
C GLN A 84 34.23 11.18 -25.85
N ILE A 85 33.49 12.28 -25.70
CA ILE A 85 32.22 12.45 -26.41
C ILE A 85 32.56 12.65 -27.90
N PRO A 86 32.04 11.80 -28.78
CA PRO A 86 32.33 11.93 -30.20
C PRO A 86 31.67 13.18 -30.78
N GLU A 87 32.28 13.75 -31.81
CA GLU A 87 31.68 14.84 -32.58
C GLU A 87 30.39 14.33 -33.26
N PHE A 88 29.36 15.17 -33.28
CA PHE A 88 28.05 14.82 -33.82
C PHE A 88 27.52 15.94 -34.72
N GLU A 89 27.22 15.61 -35.97
CA GLU A 89 26.65 16.55 -36.94
C GLU A 89 25.13 16.58 -36.81
N TRP A 90 24.60 17.53 -36.04
CA TRP A 90 23.17 17.58 -35.68
C TRP A 90 22.20 17.73 -36.85
N THR A 91 22.63 18.39 -37.94
CA THR A 91 21.82 18.60 -39.14
C THR A 91 21.89 17.45 -40.14
N GLY A 92 23.01 16.72 -40.18
CA GLY A 92 23.26 15.63 -41.13
C GLY A 92 22.94 14.24 -40.56
N ASN A 93 23.14 14.05 -39.26
CA ASN A 93 22.98 12.76 -38.58
C ASN A 93 21.52 12.56 -38.15
N VAL A 94 20.65 12.33 -39.13
CA VAL A 94 19.21 12.17 -38.97
C VAL A 94 18.79 10.86 -39.63
N ALA A 95 17.97 10.05 -38.96
CA ALA A 95 17.42 8.81 -39.52
C ALA A 95 15.94 8.67 -39.18
N VAL A 96 15.19 8.00 -40.04
CA VAL A 96 13.77 7.72 -39.82
C VAL A 96 13.59 6.94 -38.51
N VAL A 97 12.67 7.40 -37.67
CA VAL A 97 12.29 6.67 -36.45
C VAL A 97 11.41 5.49 -36.84
N PRO A 98 11.73 4.24 -36.41
CA PRO A 98 10.91 3.08 -36.71
C PRO A 98 9.45 3.27 -36.29
N ASN A 99 8.51 2.93 -37.18
CA ASN A 99 7.07 3.10 -36.98
C ASN A 99 6.57 2.25 -35.80
N GLY A 100 6.34 2.89 -34.66
CA GLY A 100 5.76 2.29 -33.47
C GLY A 100 5.69 3.27 -32.30
N VAL A 101 4.56 3.33 -31.61
CA VAL A 101 4.35 4.26 -30.47
C VAL A 101 5.39 4.06 -29.36
N GLN A 102 5.83 2.81 -29.14
CA GLN A 102 6.89 2.50 -28.17
C GLN A 102 8.28 2.88 -28.68
N SER A 103 8.51 2.77 -29.99
CA SER A 103 9.76 3.18 -30.64
C SER A 103 9.95 4.69 -30.51
N LEU A 104 8.92 5.48 -30.84
CA LEU A 104 8.95 6.94 -30.72
C LEU A 104 9.34 7.38 -29.29
N LYS A 105 8.63 6.89 -28.27
CA LYS A 105 8.93 7.18 -26.85
C LYS A 105 10.35 6.80 -26.45
N LYS A 106 10.90 5.71 -26.99
CA LYS A 106 12.26 5.27 -26.72
C LYS A 106 13.28 6.24 -27.32
N PHE A 107 13.07 6.70 -28.55
CA PHE A 107 13.97 7.63 -29.22
C PHE A 107 13.86 9.05 -28.68
N GLU A 108 12.68 9.49 -28.25
CA GLU A 108 12.51 10.74 -27.48
C GLU A 108 13.35 10.74 -26.20
N LYS A 109 13.28 9.66 -25.39
CA LYS A 109 14.10 9.54 -24.18
C LYS A 109 15.59 9.57 -24.49
N ARG A 110 16.00 8.94 -25.58
CA ARG A 110 17.41 8.94 -26.01
C ARG A 110 17.86 10.32 -26.48
N ALA A 111 17.00 11.05 -27.19
CA ALA A 111 17.27 12.42 -27.60
C ALA A 111 17.49 13.33 -26.37
N VAL A 112 16.62 13.23 -25.36
CA VAL A 112 16.82 13.95 -24.09
C VAL A 112 18.14 13.57 -23.40
N ALA A 113 18.54 12.30 -23.44
CA ALA A 113 19.84 11.90 -22.92
C ALA A 113 21.02 12.45 -23.74
N MET A 114 20.86 12.58 -25.07
CA MET A 114 21.87 13.22 -25.93
C MET A 114 22.03 14.70 -25.59
N ASP A 115 20.94 15.43 -25.32
CA ASP A 115 21.03 16.82 -24.84
C ASP A 115 21.92 16.93 -23.60
N ILE A 116 21.84 15.96 -22.69
CA ILE A 116 22.62 15.97 -21.45
C ILE A 116 24.08 15.63 -21.71
N ILE A 117 24.34 14.59 -22.51
CA ILE A 117 25.70 14.13 -22.79
C ILE A 117 26.51 15.22 -23.52
N TRP A 118 25.89 15.92 -24.47
CA TRP A 118 26.51 17.01 -25.23
C TRP A 118 26.38 18.39 -24.55
N GLY A 119 25.88 18.45 -23.32
CA GLY A 119 25.90 19.66 -22.50
C GLY A 119 24.84 20.72 -22.87
N TRP A 120 23.84 20.36 -23.68
CA TRP A 120 22.69 21.20 -24.00
C TRP A 120 21.67 21.27 -22.85
N ARG A 121 21.70 20.29 -21.93
CA ARG A 121 20.86 20.25 -20.73
C ARG A 121 21.64 19.77 -19.50
N PRO A 122 21.50 20.39 -18.32
CA PRO A 122 22.02 19.83 -17.08
C PRO A 122 21.18 18.62 -16.61
N LEU A 123 21.85 17.60 -16.05
CA LEU A 123 21.21 16.36 -15.57
C LEU A 123 20.12 16.60 -14.50
N SER A 124 20.19 17.70 -13.73
CA SER A 124 19.41 17.90 -12.50
C SER A 124 18.17 18.82 -12.61
N GLN A 125 17.68 19.16 -13.81
CA GLN A 125 16.50 20.05 -13.95
C GLN A 125 15.24 19.31 -14.45
N PRO A 126 14.08 19.51 -13.79
CA PRO A 126 12.80 19.03 -14.29
C PRO A 126 12.46 19.73 -15.61
N GLU A 127 11.77 19.02 -16.50
CA GLU A 127 11.19 19.55 -17.74
C GLU A 127 10.45 20.86 -17.41
N ARG A 128 11.04 22.02 -17.70
CA ARG A 128 10.34 23.30 -17.62
C ARG A 128 9.55 23.46 -18.91
N GLU A 129 8.27 23.69 -18.70
CA GLU A 129 7.21 24.04 -19.65
C GLU A 129 7.71 24.69 -20.96
N GLU A 130 7.24 24.12 -22.06
CA GLU A 130 6.93 24.74 -23.35
C GLU A 130 7.70 26.03 -23.69
N ASP A 131 8.73 25.84 -24.51
CA ASP A 131 9.16 26.69 -25.62
C ASP A 131 8.69 28.16 -25.58
N LYS A 132 9.54 29.03 -25.00
CA LYS A 132 9.72 30.35 -25.61
C LYS A 132 10.58 30.13 -26.86
N GLU A 133 9.96 30.25 -28.02
CA GLU A 133 10.64 30.41 -29.30
C GLU A 133 11.51 31.67 -29.26
N ASP A 134 12.77 31.53 -28.84
CA ASP A 134 13.78 32.53 -29.15
C ASP A 134 14.01 32.45 -30.66
N SER A 135 13.78 33.58 -31.35
CA SER A 135 13.70 33.72 -32.80
C SER A 135 15.04 33.54 -33.55
N SER A 136 15.93 32.66 -33.08
CA SER A 136 17.12 32.20 -33.80
C SER A 136 16.91 30.73 -34.19
N GLY A 137 16.43 30.50 -35.41
CA GLY A 137 16.01 29.20 -35.95
C GLY A 137 17.10 28.14 -36.15
N VAL A 138 17.88 27.82 -35.11
CA VAL A 138 18.70 26.62 -35.05
C VAL A 138 18.22 25.83 -33.84
N SER A 139 17.45 24.76 -34.07
CA SER A 139 17.07 23.81 -33.02
C SER A 139 18.33 23.14 -32.47
N ALA A 140 18.94 23.72 -31.44
CA ALA A 140 20.10 23.19 -30.74
C ALA A 140 19.71 22.07 -29.75
N ARG A 141 18.67 21.29 -30.08
CA ARG A 141 18.15 20.19 -29.27
C ARG A 141 18.14 18.92 -30.09
N ALA A 142 18.46 17.81 -29.44
CA ALA A 142 18.49 16.51 -30.10
C ALA A 142 17.05 16.11 -30.43
N THR A 143 16.82 15.65 -31.65
CA THR A 143 15.51 15.12 -32.04
C THR A 143 15.50 13.58 -31.94
N PRO A 144 14.31 12.95 -31.90
CA PRO A 144 14.18 11.50 -31.97
C PRO A 144 14.87 10.89 -33.21
N GLU A 145 14.93 11.62 -34.32
CA GLU A 145 15.62 11.21 -35.55
C GLU A 145 17.14 11.23 -35.39
N ASN A 146 17.72 12.20 -34.67
CA ASN A 146 19.13 12.17 -34.30
C ASN A 146 19.46 10.96 -33.43
N ALA A 147 18.60 10.67 -32.44
CA ALA A 147 18.75 9.50 -31.59
C ALA A 147 18.59 8.19 -32.36
N SER A 148 17.73 8.16 -33.38
CA SER A 148 17.58 7.03 -34.31
C SER A 148 18.89 6.80 -35.06
N TRP A 149 19.44 7.84 -35.68
CA TRP A 149 20.69 7.74 -36.43
C TRP A 149 21.85 7.26 -35.55
N LEU A 150 22.03 7.87 -34.36
CA LEU A 150 23.11 7.51 -33.44
C LEU A 150 23.02 6.04 -33.03
N THR A 151 21.82 5.54 -32.76
CA THR A 151 21.61 4.15 -32.33
C THR A 151 22.18 3.13 -33.31
N PHE A 152 22.12 3.40 -34.61
CA PHE A 152 22.58 2.48 -35.65
C PHE A 152 24.03 2.77 -36.11
N ASN A 153 24.46 4.02 -36.06
CA ASN A 153 25.76 4.44 -36.60
C ASN A 153 26.86 4.60 -35.54
N MET A 154 26.49 4.70 -34.25
CA MET A 154 27.43 4.89 -33.15
C MET A 154 27.15 3.92 -31.99
N PRO A 155 27.24 2.60 -32.23
CA PRO A 155 26.91 1.60 -31.21
C PRO A 155 27.80 1.69 -29.96
N ALA A 156 29.03 2.21 -30.10
CA ALA A 156 29.95 2.43 -28.97
C ALA A 156 29.44 3.46 -27.95
N THR A 157 28.64 4.44 -28.39
CA THR A 157 28.07 5.50 -27.54
C THR A 157 26.74 5.10 -26.90
N LEU A 158 26.12 4.02 -27.40
CA LEU A 158 24.82 3.58 -26.94
C LEU A 158 24.76 3.22 -25.44
N PRO A 159 25.77 2.56 -24.84
CA PRO A 159 25.76 2.27 -23.40
C PRO A 159 25.67 3.52 -22.53
N LEU A 160 26.35 4.61 -22.92
CA LEU A 160 26.29 5.88 -22.18
C LEU A 160 24.88 6.48 -22.25
N ILE A 161 24.28 6.52 -23.44
CA ILE A 161 22.91 7.02 -23.63
C ILE A 161 21.93 6.20 -22.79
N GLN A 162 22.04 4.87 -22.82
CA GLN A 162 21.17 4.00 -22.02
C GLN A 162 21.35 4.24 -20.53
N ALA A 163 22.59 4.44 -20.06
CA ALA A 163 22.86 4.75 -18.66
C ALA A 163 22.19 6.08 -18.23
N VAL A 164 22.37 7.16 -19.00
CA VAL A 164 21.74 8.46 -18.72
C VAL A 164 20.20 8.35 -18.75
N VAL A 165 19.62 7.63 -19.71
CA VAL A 165 18.17 7.35 -19.74
C VAL A 165 17.71 6.62 -18.47
N ARG A 166 18.49 5.68 -17.92
CA ARG A 166 18.13 4.99 -16.67
C ARG A 166 18.15 5.94 -15.49
N VAL A 167 19.14 6.82 -15.38
CA VAL A 167 19.21 7.85 -14.33
C VAL A 167 17.98 8.77 -14.41
N LEU A 168 17.66 9.30 -15.59
CA LEU A 168 16.48 10.15 -15.79
C LEU A 168 15.17 9.43 -15.42
N ASN A 169 15.02 8.15 -15.79
CA ASN A 169 13.83 7.39 -15.41
C ASN A 169 13.78 7.17 -13.89
N ALA A 170 14.91 6.89 -13.24
CA ALA A 170 14.98 6.72 -11.80
C ALA A 170 14.69 8.04 -11.06
N GLU A 171 15.13 9.17 -11.59
CA GLU A 171 14.82 10.51 -11.06
C GLU A 171 13.34 10.83 -11.22
N LYS A 172 12.76 10.57 -12.41
CA LYS A 172 11.33 10.73 -12.64
C LYS A 172 10.51 9.86 -11.71
N GLN A 173 10.92 8.61 -11.48
CA GLN A 173 10.30 7.73 -10.49
C GLN A 173 10.47 8.26 -9.07
N ALA A 174 11.66 8.77 -8.72
CA ALA A 174 11.92 9.38 -7.42
C ALA A 174 11.07 10.64 -7.17
N GLN A 175 10.80 11.43 -8.21
CA GLN A 175 9.91 12.59 -8.16
C GLN A 175 8.42 12.19 -8.09
N GLN A 176 8.05 11.12 -8.79
CA GLN A 176 6.68 10.56 -8.75
C GLN A 176 6.42 9.74 -7.48
N ASN A 177 7.45 9.41 -6.69
CA ASN A 177 7.27 8.70 -5.45
C ASN A 177 6.45 9.55 -4.47
N PRO A 178 5.32 9.03 -3.94
CA PRO A 178 4.46 9.75 -2.97
C PRO A 178 5.17 10.19 -1.69
N HIS A 179 6.39 9.70 -1.45
CA HIS A 179 7.22 10.00 -0.29
C HIS A 179 8.33 11.02 -0.59
N ALA A 180 8.31 11.65 -1.78
CA ALA A 180 9.36 12.56 -2.22
C ALA A 180 9.58 13.73 -1.23
N GLY A 181 8.51 14.22 -0.60
CA GLY A 181 8.54 15.31 0.39
C GLY A 181 8.66 14.87 1.86
N LEU A 182 8.75 13.56 2.13
CA LEU A 182 8.93 13.05 3.50
C LEU A 182 10.41 12.89 3.82
N SER A 183 10.77 13.29 5.04
CA SER A 183 12.06 12.96 5.65
C SER A 183 12.20 11.43 5.81
N GLU A 184 13.43 10.93 5.81
CA GLU A 184 13.70 9.50 6.04
C GLU A 184 13.04 9.00 7.34
N MET A 185 13.06 9.81 8.41
CA MET A 185 12.40 9.48 9.67
C MET A 185 10.86 9.41 9.52
N GLU A 186 10.27 10.24 8.68
CA GLU A 186 8.82 10.22 8.44
C GLU A 186 8.40 9.01 7.61
N VAL A 187 9.25 8.56 6.69
CA VAL A 187 9.03 7.31 5.95
C VAL A 187 9.07 6.12 6.91
N VAL A 188 10.06 6.07 7.79
CA VAL A 188 10.21 5.01 8.79
C VAL A 188 9.05 5.03 9.80
N GLU A 189 8.59 6.21 10.22
CA GLU A 189 7.40 6.40 11.04
C GLU A 189 6.15 5.82 10.36
N MET A 190 5.93 6.19 9.10
CA MET A 190 4.80 5.72 8.32
C MET A 190 4.85 4.20 8.10
N GLU A 191 6.00 3.63 7.76
CA GLU A 191 6.18 2.19 7.61
C GLU A 191 5.95 1.44 8.92
N THR A 192 6.45 1.98 10.03
CA THR A 192 6.20 1.46 11.37
C THR A 192 4.71 1.41 11.67
N ALA A 193 4.00 2.53 11.46
CA ALA A 193 2.56 2.62 11.66
C ALA A 193 1.80 1.62 10.78
N ARG A 194 2.14 1.52 9.48
CA ARG A 194 1.52 0.56 8.54
C ARG A 194 1.67 -0.87 9.02
N LYS A 195 2.87 -1.26 9.48
CA LYS A 195 3.13 -2.62 9.97
C LYS A 195 2.36 -2.95 11.24
N ILE A 196 2.30 -2.00 12.19
CA ILE A 196 1.50 -2.12 13.42
C ILE A 196 0.03 -2.38 13.07
N VAL A 197 -0.54 -1.53 12.21
CA VAL A 197 -1.95 -1.62 11.80
C VAL A 197 -2.24 -2.93 11.07
N ALA A 198 -1.39 -3.30 10.10
CA ALA A 198 -1.56 -4.53 9.33
C ALA A 198 -1.53 -5.78 10.24
N THR A 199 -0.63 -5.81 11.22
CA THR A 199 -0.53 -6.93 12.17
C THR A 199 -1.76 -6.99 13.06
N ALA A 200 -2.21 -5.85 13.59
CA ALA A 200 -3.39 -5.82 14.44
C ALA A 200 -4.69 -6.21 13.72
N GLU A 201 -4.90 -5.76 12.48
CA GLU A 201 -6.07 -6.17 11.68
C GLU A 201 -6.04 -7.68 11.36
N ARG A 202 -4.86 -8.25 11.16
CA ARG A 202 -4.68 -9.69 10.96
C ARG A 202 -5.08 -10.47 12.23
N ASN A 203 -4.60 -10.06 13.39
CA ASN A 203 -4.94 -10.68 14.68
C ASN A 203 -6.45 -10.59 14.94
N ARG A 204 -7.02 -9.40 14.73
CA ARG A 204 -8.46 -9.17 14.85
C ARG A 204 -9.26 -10.12 13.98
N SER A 205 -8.89 -10.24 12.71
CA SER A 205 -9.58 -11.13 11.76
C SER A 205 -9.50 -12.59 12.19
N ARG A 206 -8.33 -13.06 12.62
CA ARG A 206 -8.12 -14.45 13.08
C ARG A 206 -8.98 -14.76 14.31
N GLU A 207 -8.92 -13.91 15.33
CA GLU A 207 -9.61 -14.17 16.59
C GLU A 207 -11.14 -14.04 16.45
N LEU A 208 -11.64 -13.11 15.64
CA LEU A 208 -13.08 -13.05 15.34
C LEU A 208 -13.57 -14.32 14.66
N GLU A 209 -12.77 -14.91 13.77
CA GLU A 209 -13.13 -16.18 13.14
C GLU A 209 -13.16 -17.32 14.16
N ARG A 210 -12.18 -17.38 15.05
CA ARG A 210 -12.16 -18.36 16.16
C ARG A 210 -13.40 -18.22 17.05
N ILE A 211 -13.79 -16.99 17.40
CA ILE A 211 -15.00 -16.72 18.19
C ILE A 211 -16.26 -17.21 17.46
N ARG A 212 -16.37 -16.97 16.14
CA ARG A 212 -17.52 -17.44 15.34
C ARG A 212 -17.63 -18.96 15.33
N LEU A 213 -16.51 -19.67 15.15
CA LEU A 213 -16.47 -21.13 15.16
C LEU A 213 -16.91 -21.68 16.53
N LEU A 214 -16.38 -21.13 17.63
CA LEU A 214 -16.78 -21.51 18.98
C LEU A 214 -18.26 -21.23 19.23
N THR A 215 -18.76 -20.07 18.83
CA THR A 215 -20.18 -19.69 18.97
C THR A 215 -21.08 -20.68 18.24
N ARG A 216 -20.73 -21.09 17.02
CA ARG A 216 -21.48 -22.11 16.26
C ARG A 216 -21.51 -23.45 16.99
N SER A 217 -20.37 -23.89 17.50
CA SER A 217 -20.26 -25.14 18.26
C SER A 217 -21.11 -25.11 19.54
N ILE A 218 -21.07 -24.00 20.29
CA ILE A 218 -21.89 -23.81 21.50
C ILE A 218 -23.39 -23.88 21.17
N SER A 219 -23.83 -23.20 20.12
CA SER A 219 -25.23 -23.22 19.70
C SER A 219 -25.70 -24.63 19.34
N GLN A 220 -24.91 -25.36 18.55
CA GLN A 220 -25.21 -26.75 18.17
C GLN A 220 -25.32 -27.66 19.39
N ASN A 221 -24.37 -27.58 20.33
CA ASN A 221 -24.39 -28.38 21.55
C ASN A 221 -25.59 -28.01 22.44
N THR A 222 -25.95 -26.73 22.51
CA THR A 222 -27.10 -26.25 23.27
C THR A 222 -28.41 -26.77 22.70
N GLU A 223 -28.55 -26.84 21.37
CA GLU A 223 -29.72 -27.42 20.70
C GLU A 223 -29.91 -28.91 21.05
N VAL A 224 -28.82 -29.68 21.05
CA VAL A 224 -28.84 -31.10 21.46
C VAL A 224 -29.31 -31.23 22.92
N MET A 225 -28.79 -30.38 23.82
CA MET A 225 -29.22 -30.38 25.23
C MET A 225 -30.69 -30.00 25.38
N LYS A 226 -31.17 -28.97 24.66
CA LYS A 226 -32.59 -28.57 24.66
C LYS A 226 -33.51 -29.70 24.16
N ALA A 227 -33.12 -30.37 23.09
CA ALA A 227 -33.86 -31.52 22.57
C ALA A 227 -33.94 -32.66 23.61
N ARG A 228 -32.85 -32.91 24.35
CA ARG A 228 -32.85 -33.88 25.44
C ARG A 228 -33.78 -33.47 26.58
N ILE A 229 -33.73 -32.21 27.01
CA ILE A 229 -34.62 -31.68 28.05
C ILE A 229 -36.10 -31.88 27.65
N GLN A 230 -36.47 -31.47 26.44
CA GLN A 230 -37.84 -31.64 25.92
C GLN A 230 -38.27 -33.11 25.85
N SER A 231 -37.36 -34.03 25.49
CA SER A 231 -37.68 -35.47 25.48
C SER A 231 -38.00 -36.00 26.88
N LEU A 232 -37.30 -35.52 27.91
CA LEU A 232 -37.52 -35.93 29.29
C LEU A 232 -38.81 -35.31 29.86
N GLU A 233 -39.10 -34.06 29.53
CA GLU A 233 -40.35 -33.39 29.92
C GLU A 233 -41.59 -34.11 29.36
N LYS A 234 -41.53 -34.55 28.09
CA LYS A 234 -42.60 -35.35 27.48
C LYS A 234 -42.82 -36.68 28.19
N LEU A 235 -41.74 -37.35 28.59
CA LEU A 235 -41.83 -38.60 29.34
C LEU A 235 -42.48 -38.39 30.72
N LEU A 236 -42.07 -37.35 31.44
CA LEU A 236 -42.67 -36.95 32.72
C LEU A 236 -44.19 -36.71 32.57
N GLN A 237 -44.60 -35.93 31.57
CA GLN A 237 -46.02 -35.63 31.31
C GLN A 237 -46.81 -36.89 30.91
N SER A 238 -46.22 -37.80 30.15
CA SER A 238 -46.86 -39.08 29.81
C SER A 238 -46.95 -40.08 30.97
N SER A 239 -46.11 -39.91 32.01
CA SER A 239 -46.05 -40.82 33.16
C SER A 239 -46.99 -40.43 34.31
N SER A 240 -47.63 -39.25 34.26
CA SER A 240 -48.65 -38.85 35.23
C SER A 240 -50.03 -39.34 34.77
N PRO A 241 -50.63 -40.38 35.38
CA PRO A 241 -51.93 -40.88 34.98
C PRO A 241 -53.04 -40.02 35.58
N SER A 242 -54.07 -39.82 34.77
CA SER A 242 -55.39 -39.33 35.17
C SER A 242 -55.93 -40.07 36.39
N GLN A 243 -55.92 -39.42 37.56
CA GLN A 243 -56.94 -39.65 38.59
C GLN A 243 -58.00 -38.56 38.46
N SER A 244 -59.07 -38.88 37.71
CA SER A 244 -60.47 -38.61 38.06
C SER A 244 -61.34 -38.63 36.79
N LEU A 245 -61.86 -39.82 36.46
CA LEU A 245 -63.10 -39.98 35.72
C LEU A 245 -64.14 -40.50 36.71
N GLN A 246 -65.12 -39.66 37.07
CA GLN A 246 -66.55 -40.01 37.22
C GLN A 246 -67.34 -38.84 37.79
N SER A 247 -68.17 -38.18 36.96
CA SER A 247 -69.62 -38.08 37.17
C SER A 247 -70.29 -37.21 36.09
N SER A 248 -70.97 -37.89 35.17
CA SER A 248 -72.27 -37.60 34.53
C SER A 248 -72.59 -36.25 33.84
N PRO A 249 -73.36 -36.29 32.72
CA PRO A 249 -73.73 -35.12 31.91
C PRO A 249 -75.11 -34.56 32.26
N SER A 250 -75.33 -33.25 32.04
CA SER A 250 -76.61 -32.68 31.59
C SER A 250 -76.46 -31.25 31.06
N PRO A 251 -77.34 -30.79 30.15
CA PRO A 251 -77.11 -29.66 29.25
C PRO A 251 -77.88 -28.38 29.63
N SER A 252 -77.34 -27.20 29.31
CA SER A 252 -78.15 -26.00 29.04
C SER A 252 -77.33 -24.83 28.47
N THR A 253 -77.65 -24.53 27.21
CA THR A 253 -78.09 -23.24 26.63
C THR A 253 -77.33 -21.92 26.84
N LEU A 254 -77.19 -21.24 25.68
CA LEU A 254 -77.04 -19.78 25.43
C LEU A 254 -75.67 -19.16 25.78
N GLU A 255 -75.09 -18.21 25.05
CA GLU A 255 -75.29 -17.51 23.77
C GLU A 255 -74.09 -16.51 23.70
N THR A 256 -73.95 -15.74 22.62
CA THR A 256 -73.32 -14.39 22.60
C THR A 256 -71.83 -14.28 22.14
N THR A 257 -71.70 -14.09 20.82
CA THR A 257 -70.89 -13.08 20.08
C THR A 257 -69.38 -12.85 20.35
N VAL A 258 -68.52 -13.25 19.39
CA VAL A 258 -67.86 -12.43 18.30
C VAL A 258 -67.33 -11.01 18.69
N PRO A 259 -66.25 -10.41 18.11
CA PRO A 259 -65.11 -10.88 17.28
C PRO A 259 -63.70 -10.25 17.53
N ARG A 260 -62.69 -10.77 16.81
CA ARG A 260 -61.65 -10.10 15.97
C ARG A 260 -60.71 -9.03 16.58
N GLY A 261 -59.41 -9.25 16.37
CA GLY A 261 -58.37 -8.22 16.47
C GLY A 261 -57.11 -8.59 15.69
N GLU A 262 -57.11 -8.31 14.38
CA GLU A 262 -55.92 -8.26 13.53
C GLU A 262 -55.01 -7.10 13.96
N LYS A 263 -53.69 -7.33 14.09
CA LYS A 263 -52.70 -6.23 14.06
C LYS A 263 -51.56 -6.50 13.07
N ARG A 264 -51.75 -5.85 11.92
CA ARG A 264 -50.83 -5.35 10.90
C ARG A 264 -49.49 -4.88 11.49
N LYS A 265 -48.36 -5.33 10.93
CA LYS A 265 -47.03 -4.74 11.16
C LYS A 265 -46.69 -3.84 9.98
N GLN A 266 -46.51 -2.54 10.25
CA GLN A 266 -46.09 -1.53 9.30
C GLN A 266 -44.61 -1.69 8.93
N ARG A 267 -44.35 -1.43 7.64
CA ARG A 267 -43.07 -1.03 7.08
C ARG A 267 -42.67 0.32 7.66
N GLU A 268 -41.40 0.50 8.02
CA GLU A 268 -40.70 1.76 7.82
C GLU A 268 -39.29 1.48 7.29
N SER A 269 -38.99 2.22 6.24
CA SER A 269 -37.75 2.31 5.50
C SER A 269 -36.99 3.55 5.98
N ASN A 270 -35.68 3.42 6.13
CA ASN A 270 -34.67 4.43 5.81
C ASN A 270 -33.34 3.70 5.56
#